data_AF-A0AAW0HD84-F1
#
_entry.id   AF-A0AAW0HD84-F1
#
_cell.length_a   1.000
_cell.length_b   1.000
_cell.length_c   1.000
_cell.angle_alpha   90.00
_cell.angle_beta   90.00
_cell.angle_gamma   90.00
#
_symmetry.space_group_name_H-M   'P 1'
#
loop_
_entity.id
_entity.type
_entity.pdbx_description
1 polymer ?
#
loop_
_entity_poly.entity_id
_entity_poly.type
_entity_poly.pdbx_seq_one_letter_code
_entity_poly.pdbx_strand_id
1 'polypeptide(L)'
;MDTLISLILAFARILATAGTDFDLRTLRAVRVLRPLKLVSGIPSLQVVLKSIMKAMVPLLQIGLLLFFAILMFAIIGLEFYMGKFHKACFPNSTDAEPVGDFPCGKEAPARLCEGDTECREYWPGPNFGITNFDNILFAILTVFQCITMEGWTDILY
;
A
#
# COMPACT_ATOMS: atom_id res chain seq x y z
N MET A 1 -12.70 14.83 -22.90
CA MET A 1 -11.28 14.88 -22.51
C MET A 1 -11.01 16.18 -21.79
N ASP A 2 -11.42 17.31 -22.37
CA ASP A 2 -11.28 18.63 -21.76
C ASP A 2 -12.00 18.72 -20.41
N THR A 3 -13.19 18.15 -20.27
CA THR A 3 -13.94 18.12 -19.00
C THR A 3 -13.24 17.33 -17.91
N LEU A 4 -12.55 16.23 -18.24
CA LEU A 4 -11.97 15.30 -17.27
C LEU A 4 -10.52 15.67 -16.93
N ILE A 5 -9.75 16.21 -17.88
CA ILE A 5 -8.47 16.88 -17.61
C ILE A 5 -8.75 18.14 -16.79
N SER A 6 -9.81 18.90 -17.10
CA SER A 6 -10.25 20.02 -16.26
C SER A 6 -10.69 19.53 -14.88
N LEU A 7 -11.33 18.36 -14.76
CA LEU A 7 -11.70 17.77 -13.48
C LEU A 7 -10.47 17.32 -12.68
N ILE A 8 -9.46 16.70 -13.31
CA ILE A 8 -8.20 16.30 -12.66
C ILE A 8 -7.39 17.54 -12.25
N LEU A 9 -7.31 18.55 -13.11
CA LEU A 9 -6.65 19.81 -12.79
C LEU A 9 -7.44 20.62 -11.76
N ALA A 10 -8.77 20.58 -11.79
CA ALA A 10 -9.63 21.22 -10.79
C ALA A 10 -9.53 20.48 -9.45
N PHE A 11 -9.55 19.15 -9.43
CA PHE A 11 -9.37 18.34 -8.24
C PHE A 11 -7.97 18.53 -7.65
N ALA A 12 -6.92 18.58 -8.47
CA ALA A 12 -5.56 18.92 -8.03
C ALA A 12 -5.46 20.36 -7.49
N ARG A 13 -6.22 21.31 -8.05
CA ARG A 13 -6.32 22.69 -7.55
C ARG A 13 -7.13 22.78 -6.25
N ILE A 14 -8.21 22.02 -6.14
CA ILE A 14 -9.06 21.94 -4.95
C ILE A 14 -8.28 21.27 -3.81
N LEU A 15 -7.56 20.19 -4.07
CA LEU A 15 -6.67 19.54 -3.10
C LEU A 15 -5.52 20.46 -2.66
N ALA A 16 -5.05 21.35 -3.55
CA ALA A 16 -4.07 22.37 -3.21
C ALA A 16 -4.65 23.57 -2.44
N THR A 17 -5.98 23.72 -2.36
CA THR A 17 -6.66 24.86 -1.72
C THR A 17 -7.53 24.48 -0.51
N ALA A 18 -7.98 23.23 -0.41
CA ALA A 18 -8.63 22.66 0.77
C ALA A 18 -7.54 22.32 1.80
N GLY A 19 -7.34 23.24 2.76
CA GLY A 19 -6.30 23.22 3.80
C GLY A 19 -6.28 21.96 4.68
N THR A 20 -5.22 21.68 5.42
CA THR A 20 -4.53 22.54 6.38
C THR A 20 -3.05 22.12 6.51
N ASP A 21 -2.12 23.08 6.68
CA ASP A 21 -0.66 22.88 6.87
C ASP A 21 0.20 22.39 5.69
N PHE A 22 -0.17 22.70 4.44
CA PHE A 22 0.72 22.41 3.31
C PHE A 22 1.80 23.50 3.12
N ASP A 23 3.02 23.12 3.51
CA ASP A 23 4.30 23.81 3.34
C ASP A 23 4.51 24.34 1.89
N LEU A 24 5.21 25.46 1.71
CA LEU A 24 5.48 26.08 0.38
C LEU A 24 6.24 25.14 -0.58
N ARG A 25 6.75 24.01 -0.07
CA ARG A 25 7.32 22.88 -0.82
C ARG A 25 6.31 22.12 -1.67
N THR A 26 5.09 21.87 -1.19
CA THR A 26 4.05 21.13 -1.94
C THR A 26 3.54 21.94 -3.14
N LEU A 27 3.48 23.27 -3.03
CA LEU A 27 3.15 24.17 -4.15
C LEU A 27 4.22 24.19 -5.27
N ARG A 28 5.47 23.81 -4.97
CA ARG A 28 6.51 23.62 -6.01
C ARG A 28 6.32 22.31 -6.78
N ALA A 29 5.80 21.27 -6.15
CA ALA A 29 5.52 19.98 -6.79
C ALA A 29 4.44 20.09 -7.89
N VAL A 30 3.48 21.01 -7.75
CA VAL A 30 2.45 21.29 -8.78
C VAL A 30 3.06 21.70 -10.13
N ARG A 31 4.30 22.22 -10.14
CA ARG A 31 5.02 22.55 -11.38
C ARG A 31 5.41 21.31 -12.19
N VAL A 32 5.44 20.12 -11.58
CA VAL A 32 5.69 18.83 -12.27
C VAL A 32 4.55 18.45 -13.22
N LEU A 33 3.36 19.07 -13.09
CA LEU A 33 2.21 18.87 -13.96
C LEU A 33 2.27 19.73 -15.24
N ARG A 34 3.23 20.66 -15.37
CA ARG A 34 3.39 21.52 -16.57
C ARG A 34 3.60 20.74 -17.88
N PRO A 35 4.34 19.61 -17.93
CA PRO A 35 4.49 18.82 -19.15
C PRO A 35 3.16 18.31 -19.73
N LEU A 36 2.14 18.07 -18.91
CA LEU A 36 0.80 17.67 -19.37
C LEU A 36 0.14 18.76 -20.25
N LYS A 37 0.49 20.04 -20.03
CA LYS A 37 0.00 21.16 -20.86
C LYS A 37 0.68 21.21 -22.24
N LEU A 38 1.94 20.77 -22.35
CA LEU A 38 2.63 20.62 -23.64
C LEU A 38 2.05 19.45 -24.44
N VAL A 39 1.67 18.37 -23.75
CA VAL A 39 1.01 17.21 -24.36
C VAL A 39 -0.35 17.57 -24.97
N SER A 40 -1.09 18.51 -24.37
CA SER A 40 -2.33 19.05 -24.97
C SER A 40 -2.11 20.02 -26.15
N GLY A 41 -0.87 20.41 -26.44
CA GLY A 41 -0.54 21.27 -27.57
C GLY A 41 -0.31 20.52 -28.89
N ILE A 42 -0.02 19.22 -28.84
CA ILE A 42 0.29 18.40 -30.03
C ILE A 42 -0.89 17.45 -30.31
N PRO A 43 -1.62 17.62 -31.43
CA PRO A 43 -2.86 16.88 -31.70
C PRO A 43 -2.65 15.36 -31.78
N SER A 44 -1.48 14.90 -32.21
CA SER A 44 -1.14 13.47 -32.31
C SER A 44 -1.13 12.76 -30.94
N LEU A 45 -0.66 13.42 -29.88
CA LEU A 45 -0.56 12.81 -28.55
C LEU A 45 -1.90 12.83 -27.80
N GLN A 46 -2.76 13.81 -28.10
CA GLN A 46 -4.12 13.86 -27.58
C GLN A 46 -4.95 12.67 -28.04
N VAL A 47 -4.78 12.19 -29.28
CA VAL A 47 -5.49 11.01 -29.79
C VAL A 47 -5.12 9.77 -28.97
N VAL A 48 -3.84 9.58 -28.67
CA VAL A 48 -3.36 8.43 -27.87
C VAL A 48 -3.92 8.47 -26.45
N LEU A 49 -3.84 9.62 -25.77
CA LEU A 49 -4.42 9.76 -24.43
C LEU A 49 -5.94 9.55 -24.45
N LYS A 50 -6.65 9.98 -25.51
CA LYS A 50 -8.12 9.78 -25.63
C LYS A 50 -8.47 8.30 -25.65
N SER A 51 -7.69 7.52 -26.38
CA SER A 51 -7.86 6.09 -26.49
C SER A 51 -7.62 5.40 -25.14
N ILE A 52 -6.57 5.79 -24.41
CA ILE A 52 -6.28 5.26 -23.06
C ILE A 52 -7.43 5.58 -22.09
N MET A 53 -7.90 6.83 -22.07
CA MET A 53 -9.00 7.23 -21.19
C MET A 53 -10.30 6.49 -21.50
N LYS A 54 -10.58 6.22 -22.79
CA LYS A 54 -11.77 5.45 -23.20
C LYS A 54 -11.67 3.98 -22.76
N ALA A 55 -10.46 3.43 -22.73
CA ALA A 55 -10.20 2.07 -22.26
C ALA A 55 -10.26 1.92 -20.73
N MET A 56 -10.03 2.98 -19.94
CA MET A 56 -10.11 2.90 -18.47
C MET A 56 -11.53 2.69 -17.92
N VAL A 57 -12.57 3.20 -18.60
CA VAL A 57 -13.96 3.07 -18.13
C VAL A 57 -14.41 1.61 -17.97
N PRO A 58 -14.26 0.71 -18.97
CA PRO A 58 -14.59 -0.71 -18.78
C PRO A 58 -13.66 -1.40 -17.77
N LEU A 59 -12.40 -0.96 -17.66
CA LEU A 59 -11.45 -1.52 -16.69
C LEU A 59 -11.87 -1.20 -15.24
N LEU A 60 -12.47 -0.04 -15.00
CA LEU A 60 -12.96 0.36 -13.67
C LEU A 60 -14.08 -0.54 -13.15
N GLN A 61 -14.92 -1.11 -14.02
CA GLN A 61 -15.96 -2.06 -13.60
C GLN A 61 -15.35 -3.36 -13.06
N ILE A 62 -14.32 -3.88 -13.75
CA ILE A 62 -13.55 -5.05 -13.29
C ILE A 62 -12.77 -4.69 -12.02
N GLY A 63 -12.18 -3.49 -11.98
CA GLY A 63 -11.48 -2.97 -10.80
C GLY A 63 -12.39 -2.88 -9.57
N LEU A 64 -13.66 -2.49 -9.74
CA LEU A 64 -14.63 -2.47 -8.65
C LEU A 64 -14.93 -3.88 -8.11
N LEU A 65 -15.08 -4.86 -9.01
CA LEU A 65 -15.24 -6.27 -8.61
C LEU A 65 -14.02 -6.78 -7.83
N LEU A 66 -12.81 -6.47 -8.32
CA LEU A 66 -11.57 -6.83 -7.63
C LEU A 66 -11.43 -6.15 -6.27
N PHE A 67 -11.85 -4.88 -6.15
CA PHE A 67 -11.83 -4.17 -4.89
C PHE A 67 -12.74 -4.83 -3.83
N PHE A 68 -13.94 -5.26 -4.22
CA PHE A 68 -14.80 -6.03 -3.31
C PHE A 68 -14.18 -7.37 -2.89
N ALA A 69 -13.51 -8.07 -3.82
CA ALA A 69 -12.80 -9.29 -3.49
C ALA A 69 -11.63 -9.03 -2.51
N ILE A 70 -10.85 -7.97 -2.73
CA ILE A 70 -9.78 -7.54 -1.82
C ILE A 70 -10.33 -7.23 -0.43
N LEU A 71 -11.44 -6.50 -0.34
CA LEU A 71 -12.08 -6.19 0.94
C LEU A 71 -12.49 -7.46 1.70
N MET A 72 -13.07 -8.44 1.00
CA MET A 72 -13.45 -9.71 1.61
C MET A 72 -12.23 -10.44 2.20
N PHE A 73 -11.15 -10.59 1.42
CA PHE A 73 -9.92 -11.24 1.90
C PHE A 73 -9.22 -10.43 3.01
N ALA A 74 -9.28 -9.10 2.96
CA ALA A 74 -8.70 -8.23 3.99
C ALA A 74 -9.43 -8.38 5.33
N ILE A 75 -10.77 -8.46 5.33
CA ILE A 75 -11.56 -8.69 6.56
C ILE A 75 -11.24 -10.07 7.14
N ILE A 76 -11.18 -11.11 6.30
CA ILE A 76 -10.79 -12.45 6.74
C ILE A 76 -9.38 -12.42 7.34
N GLY A 77 -8.42 -11.82 6.64
CA GLY A 77 -7.04 -11.72 7.13
C GLY A 77 -6.94 -10.96 8.45
N LEU A 78 -7.71 -9.89 8.63
CA LEU A 78 -7.75 -9.12 9.88
C LEU A 78 -8.23 -9.97 11.05
N GLU A 79 -9.35 -10.68 10.91
CA GLU A 79 -9.90 -11.51 11.99
C GLU A 79 -8.94 -12.64 12.42
N PHE A 80 -8.21 -13.24 11.47
CA PHE A 80 -7.31 -14.36 11.76
C PHE A 80 -5.91 -13.93 12.21
N TYR A 81 -5.37 -12.85 11.65
CA TYR A 81 -3.95 -12.49 11.80
C TYR A 81 -3.71 -11.19 12.59
N MET A 82 -4.73 -10.64 13.24
CA MET A 82 -4.59 -9.46 14.10
C MET A 82 -3.49 -9.66 15.17
N GLY A 83 -2.51 -8.74 15.19
CA GLY A 83 -1.44 -8.71 16.18
C GLY A 83 -0.42 -9.85 16.08
N LYS A 84 -0.52 -10.71 15.07
CA LYS A 84 0.44 -11.83 14.88
C LYS A 84 1.77 -11.38 14.28
N PHE A 85 1.75 -10.35 13.44
CA PHE A 85 2.92 -9.82 12.75
C PHE A 85 3.84 -8.95 13.62
N HIS A 86 3.51 -8.74 14.90
CA HIS A 86 4.30 -7.92 15.84
C HIS A 86 5.24 -8.75 16.73
N LYS A 87 5.41 -10.04 16.45
CA LYS A 87 6.20 -10.98 17.26
C LYS A 87 7.47 -11.37 16.54
N ALA A 88 8.63 -11.15 17.13
CA ALA A 88 9.92 -11.62 16.60
C ALA A 88 10.75 -12.31 17.68
N CYS A 89 11.77 -13.06 17.26
CA CYS A 89 12.71 -13.70 18.17
C CYS A 89 13.73 -12.68 18.66
N PHE A 90 13.84 -12.49 19.98
CA PHE A 90 14.82 -11.61 20.59
C PHE A 90 15.77 -12.42 21.47
N PRO A 91 17.08 -12.09 21.49
CA PRO A 91 18.00 -12.73 22.41
C PRO A 91 17.68 -12.35 23.87
N ASN A 92 18.03 -13.21 24.82
CA ASN A 92 17.89 -12.91 26.25
C ASN A 92 18.99 -11.96 26.78
N SER A 93 19.89 -11.50 25.90
CA SER A 93 20.87 -10.45 26.19
C SER A 93 20.24 -9.05 26.18
N THR A 94 20.94 -8.08 26.77
CA THR A 94 20.51 -6.68 26.88
C THR A 94 20.36 -5.97 25.52
N ASP A 95 20.95 -6.54 24.47
CA ASP A 95 20.88 -6.02 23.10
C ASP A 95 19.54 -6.41 22.45
N ALA A 96 18.61 -5.47 22.43
CA ALA A 96 17.21 -5.65 22.05
C ALA A 96 16.96 -5.59 20.53
N GLU A 97 17.84 -6.18 19.72
CA GLU A 97 17.59 -6.32 18.27
C GLU A 97 17.01 -7.70 17.94
N PRO A 98 16.00 -7.78 17.04
CA PRO A 98 15.42 -9.05 16.64
C PRO A 98 16.42 -9.87 15.81
N VAL A 99 16.44 -11.19 16.01
CA VAL A 99 17.35 -12.14 15.32
C VAL A 99 16.80 -12.52 13.93
N GLY A 100 16.33 -11.51 13.19
CA GLY A 100 15.75 -11.64 11.85
C GLY A 100 14.44 -10.90 11.66
N ASP A 101 14.07 -10.70 10.39
CA ASP A 101 12.86 -9.99 9.96
C ASP A 101 11.72 -10.98 9.64
N PHE A 102 11.44 -11.91 10.55
CA PHE A 102 10.36 -12.88 10.39
C PHE A 102 9.53 -13.02 11.67
N PRO A 103 8.22 -13.26 11.54
CA PRO A 103 7.38 -13.46 12.70
C PRO A 103 7.66 -14.78 13.41
N CYS A 104 7.54 -14.80 14.73
CA CYS A 104 7.68 -16.01 15.56
C CYS A 104 6.35 -16.42 16.21
N GLY A 105 6.24 -17.71 16.54
CA GLY A 105 5.16 -18.25 17.36
C GLY A 105 5.66 -18.98 18.60
N LYS A 106 4.77 -19.18 19.57
CA LYS A 106 5.06 -19.91 20.82
C LYS A 106 4.78 -21.41 20.73
N GLU A 107 3.99 -21.84 19.74
CA GLU A 107 3.52 -23.21 19.58
C GLU A 107 3.65 -23.63 18.10
N ALA A 108 3.93 -24.92 17.85
CA ALA A 108 3.88 -25.48 16.51
C ALA A 108 2.44 -25.41 15.95
N PRO A 109 2.20 -25.11 14.67
CA PRO A 109 3.13 -25.16 13.52
C PRO A 109 3.87 -23.85 13.21
N ALA A 110 3.79 -22.83 14.08
CA ALA A 110 4.48 -21.57 13.84
C ALA A 110 6.00 -21.73 13.99
N ARG A 111 6.77 -20.83 13.36
CA ARG A 111 8.23 -20.82 13.48
C ARG A 111 8.63 -20.54 14.93
N LEU A 112 9.26 -21.55 15.54
CA LEU A 112 9.80 -21.45 16.89
C LEU A 112 11.17 -20.78 16.83
N CYS A 113 11.47 -19.98 17.86
CA CYS A 113 12.79 -19.40 18.03
C CYS A 113 13.80 -20.48 18.43
N GLU A 114 14.98 -20.48 17.81
CA GLU A 114 16.06 -21.41 18.09
C GLU A 114 17.09 -20.80 19.05
N GLY A 115 17.76 -21.63 19.86
CA GLY A 115 18.77 -21.17 20.85
C GLY A 115 18.18 -20.44 22.06
N ASP A 116 18.97 -19.55 22.68
CA ASP A 116 18.57 -18.75 23.86
C ASP A 116 17.74 -17.49 23.49
N THR A 117 16.87 -17.62 22.47
CA THR A 117 16.02 -16.51 22.00
C THR A 117 14.56 -16.74 22.38
N GLU A 118 13.86 -15.67 22.77
CA GLU A 118 12.45 -15.70 23.16
C GLU A 118 11.58 -14.89 22.19
N CYS A 119 10.41 -15.44 21.86
CA CYS A 119 9.42 -14.79 21.01
C CYS A 119 8.66 -13.67 21.76
N ARG A 120 8.93 -12.40 21.43
CA ARG A 120 8.38 -11.20 22.11
C ARG A 120 7.69 -10.24 21.12
N GLU A 121 6.75 -9.43 21.63
CA GLU A 121 5.85 -8.54 20.86
C GLU A 121 6.40 -7.13 20.57
N TYR A 122 7.71 -6.92 20.66
CA TYR A 122 8.34 -5.59 20.50
C TYR A 122 8.76 -5.27 19.06
N TRP A 123 8.36 -6.08 18.08
CA TRP A 123 8.74 -5.88 16.70
C TRP A 123 7.67 -5.03 15.97
N PRO A 124 8.05 -3.94 15.27
CA PRO A 124 7.10 -3.13 14.50
C PRO A 124 6.43 -3.88 13.36
N GLY A 125 6.94 -5.06 12.99
CA GLY A 125 6.42 -5.89 11.91
C GLY A 125 7.22 -5.76 10.61
N PRO A 126 6.92 -6.61 9.61
CA PRO A 126 7.66 -6.65 8.36
C PRO A 126 7.48 -5.34 7.57
N ASN A 127 8.48 -4.99 6.74
CA ASN A 127 8.51 -3.75 5.96
C ASN A 127 8.21 -2.48 6.79
N PHE A 128 8.86 -2.34 7.95
CA PHE A 128 8.64 -1.21 8.88
C PHE A 128 7.21 -1.10 9.42
N GLY A 129 6.52 -2.24 9.55
CA GLY A 129 5.14 -2.30 10.05
C GLY A 129 4.09 -1.92 9.02
N ILE A 130 4.42 -1.86 7.72
CA ILE A 130 3.42 -1.58 6.67
C ILE A 130 2.64 -2.85 6.29
N THR A 131 3.30 -4.00 6.24
CA THR A 131 2.68 -5.29 5.88
C THR A 131 2.17 -5.98 7.14
N ASN A 132 0.92 -5.71 7.51
CA ASN A 132 0.24 -6.28 8.67
C ASN A 132 -1.29 -6.36 8.44
N PHE A 133 -1.98 -7.06 9.34
CA PHE A 133 -3.42 -7.25 9.32
C PHE A 133 -4.11 -6.62 10.54
N ASP A 134 -3.51 -5.59 11.15
CA ASP A 134 -4.03 -5.01 12.39
C ASP A 134 -5.09 -3.93 12.13
N ASN A 135 -5.05 -3.32 10.95
CA ASN A 135 -6.02 -2.33 10.50
C ASN A 135 -6.53 -2.67 9.10
N ILE A 136 -7.78 -2.30 8.82
CA ILE A 136 -8.39 -2.60 7.52
C ILE A 136 -7.61 -1.99 6.35
N LEU A 137 -7.02 -0.80 6.49
CA LEU A 137 -6.24 -0.16 5.44
C LEU A 137 -4.94 -0.93 5.14
N PHE A 138 -4.21 -1.35 6.17
CA PHE A 138 -2.99 -2.14 6.02
C PHE A 138 -3.29 -3.56 5.51
N ALA A 139 -4.40 -4.16 5.95
CA ALA A 139 -4.86 -5.45 5.43
C ALA A 139 -5.19 -5.36 3.92
N ILE A 140 -5.87 -4.30 3.47
CA ILE A 140 -6.14 -4.07 2.04
C ILE A 140 -4.84 -3.92 1.25
N LEU A 141 -3.87 -3.14 1.76
CA LEU A 141 -2.56 -2.96 1.11
C LEU A 141 -1.80 -4.28 1.00
N THR A 142 -1.77 -5.06 2.07
CA THR A 142 -1.11 -6.38 2.12
C THR A 142 -1.75 -7.36 1.13
N VAL A 143 -3.09 -7.44 1.08
CA VAL A 143 -3.80 -8.29 0.12
C VAL A 143 -3.60 -7.81 -1.32
N PHE A 144 -3.58 -6.50 -1.54
CA PHE A 144 -3.28 -5.94 -2.86
C PHE A 144 -1.87 -6.35 -3.33
N GLN A 145 -0.87 -6.25 -2.45
CA GLN A 145 0.49 -6.70 -2.72
C GLN A 145 0.50 -8.20 -3.12
N CYS A 146 -0.20 -9.06 -2.38
CA CYS A 146 -0.35 -10.48 -2.73
C CYS A 146 -0.95 -10.71 -4.12
N ILE A 147 -2.01 -9.98 -4.48
CA ILE A 147 -2.68 -10.14 -5.80
C ILE A 147 -1.80 -9.66 -6.96
N THR A 148 -0.97 -8.64 -6.72
CA THR A 148 0.01 -8.18 -7.72
C THR A 148 1.18 -9.15 -7.93
N MET A 149 1.24 -10.24 -7.15
CA MET A 149 2.30 -11.25 -7.17
C MET A 149 3.70 -10.68 -6.90
N GLU A 150 3.77 -9.59 -6.16
CA GLU A 150 5.02 -8.96 -5.72
C GLU A 150 5.12 -9.15 -4.21
N GLY A 151 6.22 -9.72 -3.71
CA GLY A 151 6.41 -9.96 -2.27
C GLY A 151 5.40 -10.92 -1.60
N TRP A 152 4.54 -11.59 -2.35
CA TRP A 152 3.48 -12.46 -1.80
C TRP A 152 4.02 -13.67 -1.03
N THR A 153 5.19 -14.19 -1.43
CA THR A 153 5.85 -15.30 -0.75
C THR A 153 6.33 -14.89 0.64
N ASP A 154 6.76 -13.65 0.80
CA ASP A 154 7.27 -13.14 2.08
C ASP A 154 6.14 -12.92 3.09
N ILE A 155 4.92 -12.71 2.59
CA ILE A 155 3.69 -12.63 3.41
C ILE A 155 3.20 -14.04 3.79
N LEU A 156 3.47 -15.03 2.93
CA LEU A 156 3.06 -16.42 3.15
C LEU A 156 3.91 -17.12 4.22
N TYR A 157 5.20 -16.82 4.27
CA TYR A 157 6.18 -17.46 5.17
C TYR A 157 6.38 -16.69 6.49
#